data_AF-A0A5C8LDV4-F1
#
_entry.id   AF-A0A5C8LDV4-F1
#
_cell.length_a   1.000
_cell.length_b   1.000
_cell.length_c   1.000
_cell.angle_alpha   90.00
_cell.angle_beta   90.00
_cell.angle_gamma   90.00
#
_symmetry.space_group_name_H-M   'P 1'
#
loop_
_entity.id
_entity.type
_entity.pdbx_description
1 polymer ?
#
loop_
_entity_poly.entity_id
_entity_poly.type
_entity_poly.pdbx_seq_one_letter_code
_entity_poly.pdbx_strand_id
1 'polypeptide(L)'
;MKFDKEHYKVYTWKHWSMLHWCINPGLVINELILGQRVPKVSLVDKTQDKPLVERSYVPCPHCHSLHDSRIWASPNATLFKNWFGLYCPNCQQIIPCLMNVFTFLILAISFPLWGGFKKRLKTKWLAQQPARYENLNLAQVSQKFKSQNWVKTGLSWGAFMFVFMSVLYPYFTGGKITAVSLGMGVVIWTLGGLLFGYFMKAYLNKKPTIKTK
;
A
#
# COMPACT_ATOMS: atom_id res chain seq x y z
N MET A 1 -13.13 16.39 -10.58
CA MET A 1 -11.96 17.27 -10.35
C MET A 1 -11.05 17.21 -11.56
N LYS A 2 -10.67 18.36 -12.13
CA LYS A 2 -9.68 18.43 -13.20
C LYS A 2 -8.33 18.74 -12.55
N PHE A 3 -7.26 18.08 -12.99
CA PHE A 3 -5.91 18.30 -12.50
C PHE A 3 -5.06 18.87 -13.62
N ASP A 4 -4.19 19.82 -13.28
CA ASP A 4 -3.17 20.30 -14.20
C ASP A 4 -2.21 19.16 -14.52
N LYS A 5 -2.28 18.69 -15.77
CA LYS A 5 -1.44 17.59 -16.26
C LYS A 5 -0.01 18.01 -16.51
N GLU A 6 0.30 19.31 -16.61
CA GLU A 6 1.68 19.79 -16.71
C GLU A 6 2.35 19.66 -15.35
N HIS A 7 1.70 20.16 -14.30
CA HIS A 7 2.19 20.10 -12.93
C HIS A 7 2.15 18.68 -12.32
N TYR A 8 1.06 17.93 -12.50
CA TYR A 8 0.86 16.61 -11.88
C TYR A 8 0.83 15.48 -12.90
N LYS A 9 1.56 14.40 -12.59
CA LYS A 9 1.34 13.10 -13.23
C LYS A 9 0.20 12.37 -12.49
N VAL A 10 -0.88 12.09 -13.21
CA VAL A 10 -2.07 11.43 -12.66
C VAL A 10 -1.97 9.92 -12.83
N TYR A 11 -2.07 9.18 -11.73
CA TYR A 11 -2.14 7.74 -11.68
C TYR A 11 -3.59 7.31 -11.44
N THR A 12 -4.10 6.44 -12.30
CA THR A 12 -5.41 5.80 -12.18
C THR A 12 -5.25 4.29 -12.41
N TRP A 13 -6.35 3.53 -12.39
CA TRP A 13 -6.37 2.10 -12.69
C TRP A 13 -5.67 1.73 -14.02
N LYS A 14 -5.56 2.67 -14.97
CA LYS A 14 -4.88 2.47 -16.26
C LYS A 14 -3.35 2.35 -16.15
N HIS A 15 -2.75 2.82 -15.04
CA HIS A 15 -1.32 2.68 -14.85
C HIS A 15 -0.98 1.23 -14.47
N TRP A 16 0.06 0.65 -15.09
CA TRP A 16 0.44 -0.76 -14.91
C TRP A 16 0.49 -1.22 -13.45
N SER A 17 1.12 -0.44 -12.56
CA SER A 17 1.20 -0.78 -11.13
C SER A 17 -0.17 -0.84 -10.44
N MET A 18 -1.12 0.00 -10.87
CA MET A 18 -2.49 0.03 -10.34
C MET A 18 -3.32 -1.11 -10.94
N LEU A 19 -3.10 -1.43 -12.21
CA LEU A 19 -3.73 -2.57 -12.87
C LEU A 19 -3.30 -3.87 -12.19
N HIS A 20 -2.00 -4.06 -11.96
CA HIS A 20 -1.46 -5.18 -11.19
C HIS A 20 -2.14 -5.29 -9.82
N TRP A 21 -2.39 -4.15 -9.14
CA TRP A 21 -3.14 -4.16 -7.89
C TRP A 21 -4.56 -4.73 -8.05
N CYS A 22 -5.27 -4.34 -9.11
CA CYS A 22 -6.64 -4.78 -9.37
C CYS A 22 -6.76 -6.28 -9.70
N ILE A 23 -5.74 -6.89 -10.31
CA ILE A 23 -5.81 -8.25 -10.86
C ILE A 23 -4.93 -9.28 -10.13
N ASN A 24 -4.12 -8.89 -9.15
CA ASN A 24 -3.26 -9.84 -8.44
C ASN A 24 -4.06 -10.55 -7.33
N PRO A 25 -4.29 -11.88 -7.39
CA PRO A 25 -5.07 -12.60 -6.39
C PRO A 25 -4.40 -12.60 -5.01
N GLY A 26 -3.08 -12.49 -4.92
CA GLY A 26 -2.35 -12.39 -3.64
C GLY A 26 -2.70 -11.16 -2.82
N LEU A 27 -3.21 -10.09 -3.46
CA LEU A 27 -3.60 -8.86 -2.77
C LEU A 27 -4.97 -8.96 -2.07
N VAL A 28 -5.68 -10.07 -2.23
CA VAL A 28 -6.90 -10.35 -1.45
C VAL A 28 -6.60 -10.31 0.04
N ILE A 29 -5.45 -10.86 0.48
CA ILE A 29 -5.04 -10.82 1.89
C ILE A 29 -4.85 -9.38 2.35
N ASN A 30 -4.19 -8.55 1.52
CA ASN A 30 -3.96 -7.14 1.82
C ASN A 30 -5.29 -6.38 1.96
N GLU A 31 -6.25 -6.56 1.05
CA GLU A 31 -7.51 -5.82 1.08
C GLU A 31 -8.49 -6.32 2.14
N LEU A 32 -8.65 -7.64 2.29
CA LEU A 32 -9.65 -8.22 3.21
C LEU A 32 -9.14 -8.36 4.64
N ILE A 33 -7.93 -8.89 4.83
CA ILE A 33 -7.41 -9.19 6.16
C ILE A 33 -6.77 -7.93 6.75
N LEU A 34 -5.85 -7.32 6.02
CA LEU A 34 -5.11 -6.15 6.53
C LEU A 34 -5.89 -4.83 6.34
N GLY A 35 -6.85 -4.79 5.41
CA GLY A 35 -7.55 -3.54 5.07
C GLY A 35 -6.65 -2.52 4.37
N GLN A 36 -5.59 -2.94 3.67
CA GLN A 36 -4.78 -2.04 2.85
C GLN A 36 -5.57 -1.62 1.61
N ARG A 37 -5.50 -0.34 1.25
CA ARG A 37 -6.20 0.20 0.07
C ARG A 37 -5.30 1.11 -0.76
N VAL A 38 -5.58 1.17 -2.05
CA VAL A 38 -4.98 2.10 -3.00
C VAL A 38 -6.07 3.04 -3.52
N PRO A 39 -5.89 4.37 -3.45
CA PRO A 39 -6.91 5.32 -3.89
C PRO A 39 -7.17 5.20 -5.40
N LYS A 40 -8.39 5.51 -5.85
CA LYS A 40 -8.72 5.49 -7.29
C LYS A 40 -7.88 6.45 -8.12
N VAL A 41 -7.44 7.54 -7.50
CA VAL A 41 -6.61 8.57 -8.11
C VAL A 41 -5.44 8.86 -7.17
N SER A 42 -4.23 8.89 -7.71
CA SER A 42 -3.04 9.42 -7.05
C SER A 42 -2.36 10.42 -7.96
N LEU A 43 -1.70 11.40 -7.39
CA LEU A 43 -0.97 12.44 -8.09
C LEU A 43 0.49 12.37 -7.71
N VAL A 44 1.36 12.67 -8.66
CA VAL A 44 2.79 12.84 -8.43
C VAL A 44 3.17 14.19 -9.00
N ASP A 45 3.62 15.11 -8.15
CA ASP A 45 4.10 16.43 -8.55
C ASP A 45 5.41 16.27 -9.33
N LYS A 46 5.51 16.92 -10.50
CA LYS A 46 6.68 16.85 -11.39
C LYS A 46 7.67 18.00 -11.18
N THR A 47 7.25 19.04 -10.48
CA THR A 47 7.97 20.32 -10.33
C THR A 47 8.86 20.33 -9.09
N GLN A 48 8.50 19.60 -8.04
CA GLN A 48 9.31 19.52 -6.82
C GLN A 48 10.54 18.62 -6.99
N ASP A 49 11.75 19.14 -6.71
CA ASP A 49 12.99 18.35 -6.60
C ASP A 49 13.04 17.53 -5.30
N LYS A 50 12.07 16.63 -5.14
CA LYS A 50 11.94 15.74 -3.99
C LYS A 50 11.83 14.27 -4.42
N PRO A 51 12.17 13.34 -3.52
CA PRO A 51 11.85 11.91 -3.68
C PRO A 51 10.39 11.67 -4.06
N LEU A 52 10.12 10.61 -4.83
CA LEU A 52 8.77 10.21 -5.21
C LEU A 52 7.83 10.12 -4.01
N VAL A 53 8.29 9.56 -2.90
CA VAL A 53 7.49 9.41 -1.66
C VAL A 53 7.05 10.75 -1.04
N GLU A 54 7.79 11.84 -1.26
CA GLU A 54 7.51 13.16 -0.69
C GLU A 54 6.67 14.06 -1.60
N ARG A 55 6.61 13.72 -2.89
CA ARG A 55 5.86 14.49 -3.92
C ARG A 55 4.64 13.73 -4.45
N SER A 56 4.20 12.72 -3.71
CA SER A 56 3.03 11.90 -4.04
C SER A 56 1.84 12.32 -3.17
N TYR A 57 0.70 12.55 -3.81
CA TYR A 57 -0.51 13.09 -3.19
C TYR A 57 -1.75 12.26 -3.51
N VAL A 58 -2.73 12.31 -2.62
CA VAL A 58 -4.06 11.71 -2.80
C VAL A 58 -5.11 12.82 -2.72
N PRO A 59 -5.83 13.10 -3.83
CA PRO A 59 -6.88 14.11 -3.82
C PRO A 59 -8.15 13.57 -3.15
N CYS A 60 -8.76 14.37 -2.28
CA CYS A 60 -10.11 14.09 -1.78
C CYS A 60 -11.16 14.58 -2.79
N PRO A 61 -12.08 13.74 -3.28
CA PRO A 61 -13.11 14.18 -4.21
C PRO A 61 -14.22 15.02 -3.56
N HIS A 62 -14.29 15.03 -2.21
CA HIS A 62 -15.37 15.69 -1.46
C HIS A 62 -15.03 17.14 -1.09
N CYS A 63 -13.82 17.38 -0.58
CA CYS A 63 -13.37 18.71 -0.15
C CYS A 63 -12.20 19.27 -0.97
N HIS A 64 -11.78 18.55 -2.02
CA HIS A 64 -10.73 18.97 -2.95
C HIS A 64 -9.33 19.19 -2.36
N SER A 65 -9.13 18.89 -1.07
CA SER A 65 -7.79 18.93 -0.47
C SER A 65 -6.87 17.87 -1.06
N LEU A 66 -5.62 18.28 -1.30
CA LEU A 66 -4.54 17.40 -1.68
C LEU A 66 -3.82 16.91 -0.43
N HIS A 67 -3.96 15.62 -0.14
CA HIS A 67 -3.31 15.00 1.00
C HIS A 67 -1.97 14.42 0.62
N ASP A 68 -0.97 14.58 1.48
CA ASP A 68 0.28 13.85 1.34
C ASP A 68 0.01 12.33 1.42
N SER A 69 0.51 11.56 0.45
CA SER A 69 0.28 10.11 0.42
C SER A 69 0.84 9.37 1.63
N ARG A 70 1.85 9.95 2.31
CA ARG A 70 2.47 9.40 3.52
C ARG A 70 1.52 9.37 4.70
N ILE A 71 0.38 10.07 4.63
CA ILE A 71 -0.69 9.98 5.63
C ILE A 71 -1.18 8.54 5.79
N TRP A 72 -1.11 7.69 4.76
CA TRP A 72 -1.50 6.27 4.82
C TRP A 72 -0.30 5.32 4.74
N ALA A 73 0.80 5.67 5.40
CA ALA A 73 2.03 4.87 5.42
C ALA A 73 2.21 4.08 6.72
N SER A 74 3.03 3.02 6.66
CA SER A 74 3.31 2.15 7.82
C SER A 74 3.86 2.90 9.05
N PRO A 75 4.77 3.88 8.92
CA PRO A 75 5.28 4.61 10.10
C PRO A 75 4.20 5.42 10.85
N ASN A 76 3.11 5.78 10.17
CA ASN A 76 1.98 6.47 10.79
C ASN A 76 0.90 5.51 11.32
N ALA A 77 1.12 4.19 11.28
CA ALA A 77 0.13 3.16 11.67
C ALA A 77 -1.23 3.24 10.92
N THR A 78 -1.24 3.91 9.78
CA THR A 78 -2.44 4.18 8.95
C THR A 78 -2.46 3.43 7.63
N LEU A 79 -1.42 2.65 7.32
CA LEU A 79 -1.35 1.80 6.11
C LEU A 79 -2.50 0.79 6.01
N PHE A 80 -2.86 0.21 7.16
CA PHE A 80 -3.83 -0.88 7.28
C PHE A 80 -5.15 -0.39 7.89
N LYS A 81 -6.12 -1.29 8.05
CA LYS A 81 -7.44 -1.03 8.64
C LYS A 81 -8.27 0.00 7.87
N ASN A 82 -8.13 0.06 6.55
CA ASN A 82 -8.86 0.96 5.65
C ASN A 82 -9.92 0.23 4.81
N TRP A 83 -10.63 -0.76 5.38
CA TRP A 83 -11.51 -1.68 4.64
C TRP A 83 -12.57 -0.99 3.77
N PHE A 84 -13.09 0.17 4.17
CA PHE A 84 -14.11 0.91 3.44
C PHE A 84 -13.55 2.00 2.48
N GLY A 85 -12.25 2.24 2.50
CA GLY A 85 -11.57 3.30 1.75
C GLY A 85 -10.63 4.10 2.65
N LEU A 86 -9.98 5.13 2.09
CA LEU A 86 -9.10 5.99 2.87
C LEU A 86 -9.92 7.07 3.58
N TYR A 87 -9.61 7.34 4.84
CA TYR A 87 -10.24 8.42 5.60
C TYR A 87 -9.58 9.76 5.29
N CYS A 88 -10.39 10.78 4.99
CA CYS A 88 -9.93 12.16 4.80
C CYS A 88 -9.90 12.90 6.16
N PRO A 89 -8.73 13.33 6.67
CA PRO A 89 -8.67 14.07 7.93
C PRO A 89 -9.28 15.48 7.85
N ASN A 90 -9.43 16.04 6.65
CA ASN A 90 -9.95 17.40 6.47
C ASN A 90 -11.49 17.46 6.51
N CYS A 91 -12.18 16.56 5.80
CA CYS A 91 -13.65 16.58 5.70
C CYS A 91 -14.32 15.33 6.29
N GLN A 92 -13.54 14.42 6.87
CA GLN A 92 -14.00 13.18 7.54
C GLN A 92 -14.76 12.20 6.62
N GLN A 93 -14.75 12.45 5.31
CA GLN A 93 -15.37 11.57 4.31
C GLN A 93 -14.40 10.51 3.83
N ILE A 94 -14.95 9.48 3.18
CA ILE A 94 -14.19 8.35 2.65
C ILE A 94 -13.74 8.67 1.22
N ILE A 95 -12.43 8.66 1.01
CA ILE A 95 -11.81 8.74 -0.31
C ILE A 95 -11.92 7.37 -1.01
N PRO A 96 -12.48 7.32 -2.22
CA PRO A 96 -12.74 6.08 -2.92
C PRO A 96 -11.44 5.41 -3.36
N CYS A 97 -11.40 4.09 -3.21
CA CYS A 97 -10.24 3.26 -3.54
C CYS A 97 -10.53 2.32 -4.71
N LEU A 98 -9.45 1.85 -5.34
CA LEU A 98 -9.50 0.68 -6.20
C LEU A 98 -9.87 -0.54 -5.35
N MET A 99 -10.52 -1.49 -5.99
CA MET A 99 -10.86 -2.78 -5.40
C MET A 99 -10.30 -3.86 -6.31
N ASN A 100 -9.64 -4.83 -5.72
CA ASN A 100 -9.17 -5.99 -6.44
C ASN A 100 -10.36 -6.85 -6.89
N VAL A 101 -10.29 -7.41 -8.11
CA VAL A 101 -11.38 -8.20 -8.70
C VAL A 101 -11.71 -9.43 -7.85
N PHE A 102 -10.70 -10.13 -7.33
CA PHE A 102 -10.92 -11.29 -6.47
C PHE A 102 -11.51 -10.89 -5.12
N THR A 103 -11.09 -9.76 -4.57
CA THR A 103 -11.70 -9.20 -3.36
C THR A 103 -13.17 -8.87 -3.59
N PHE A 104 -13.51 -8.27 -4.72
CA PHE A 104 -14.90 -8.01 -5.10
C PHE A 104 -15.72 -9.30 -5.18
N LEU A 105 -15.21 -10.33 -5.87
CA LEU A 105 -15.89 -11.62 -6.00
C LEU A 105 -16.14 -12.28 -4.65
N ILE A 106 -15.13 -12.33 -3.78
CA ILE A 106 -15.27 -12.90 -2.43
C ILE A 106 -16.31 -12.13 -1.61
N LEU A 107 -16.27 -10.79 -1.65
CA LEU A 107 -17.25 -9.95 -0.96
C LEU A 107 -18.66 -10.11 -1.51
N ALA A 108 -18.82 -10.29 -2.82
CA ALA A 108 -20.10 -10.52 -3.47
C ALA A 108 -20.69 -11.88 -3.09
N ILE A 109 -19.89 -12.94 -3.15
CA ILE A 109 -20.29 -14.31 -2.79
C ILE A 109 -20.61 -14.41 -1.30
N SER A 110 -19.79 -13.79 -0.45
CA SER A 110 -20.00 -13.79 1.01
C SER A 110 -21.07 -12.78 1.48
N PHE A 111 -21.61 -11.94 0.58
CA PHE A 111 -22.54 -10.87 0.94
C PHE A 111 -23.74 -11.33 1.79
N PRO A 112 -24.38 -12.49 1.56
CA PRO A 112 -25.48 -12.95 2.40
C PRO A 112 -25.11 -13.07 3.89
N LEU A 113 -23.84 -13.34 4.22
CA LEU A 113 -23.38 -13.50 5.60
C LEU A 113 -23.20 -12.16 6.34
N TRP A 114 -22.90 -11.08 5.63
CA TRP A 114 -22.49 -9.80 6.25
C TRP A 114 -23.18 -8.55 5.73
N GLY A 115 -23.95 -8.66 4.66
CA GLY A 115 -24.62 -7.55 3.99
C GLY A 115 -25.53 -6.77 4.94
N GLY A 116 -26.27 -7.48 5.80
CA GLY A 116 -27.18 -6.87 6.78
C GLY A 116 -26.49 -5.94 7.79
N PHE A 117 -25.23 -6.23 8.16
CA PHE A 117 -24.48 -5.40 9.11
C PHE A 117 -23.45 -4.47 8.46
N LYS A 118 -23.35 -4.43 7.13
CA LYS A 118 -22.41 -3.58 6.37
C LYS A 118 -22.46 -2.11 6.81
N LYS A 119 -23.66 -1.54 6.96
CA LYS A 119 -23.83 -0.13 7.37
C LYS A 119 -23.29 0.09 8.79
N ARG A 120 -23.60 -0.81 9.72
CA ARG A 120 -23.12 -0.76 11.12
C ARG A 120 -21.60 -0.86 11.18
N LEU A 121 -21.00 -1.79 10.43
CA LEU A 121 -19.53 -1.90 10.34
C LEU A 121 -18.90 -0.64 9.78
N LYS A 122 -19.47 -0.08 8.71
CA LYS A 122 -18.96 1.15 8.09
C LYS A 122 -19.00 2.33 9.06
N THR A 123 -20.11 2.53 9.77
CA THR A 123 -20.24 3.61 10.75
C THR A 123 -19.29 3.42 11.94
N LYS A 124 -19.21 2.20 12.50
CA LYS A 124 -18.28 1.89 13.59
C LYS A 124 -16.83 2.10 13.17
N TRP A 125 -16.48 1.66 11.96
CA TRP A 125 -15.16 1.87 11.39
C TRP A 125 -14.86 3.36 11.22
N LEU A 126 -15.81 4.14 10.67
CA LEU A 126 -15.61 5.57 10.41
C LEU A 126 -15.42 6.35 11.71
N ALA A 127 -16.19 6.04 12.76
CA ALA A 127 -16.08 6.67 14.07
C ALA A 127 -14.71 6.46 14.75
N GLN A 128 -14.01 5.38 14.43
CA GLN A 128 -12.67 5.09 14.95
C GLN A 128 -11.55 5.78 14.16
N GLN A 129 -11.84 6.34 12.98
CA GLN A 129 -10.78 6.91 12.14
C GLN A 129 -10.16 8.18 12.71
N PRO A 130 -10.88 9.19 13.22
CA PRO A 130 -10.29 10.47 13.64
C PRO A 130 -9.06 10.30 14.53
N ALA A 131 -9.16 9.49 15.59
CA ALA A 131 -8.08 9.21 16.53
C ALA A 131 -6.82 8.62 15.88
N ARG A 132 -6.95 7.92 14.75
CA ARG A 132 -5.81 7.33 14.03
C ARG A 132 -5.01 8.34 13.20
N TYR A 133 -5.60 9.50 12.92
CA TYR A 133 -4.98 10.54 12.11
C TYR A 133 -4.58 11.76 12.94
N GLU A 134 -4.62 11.63 14.27
CA GLU A 134 -4.01 12.58 15.20
C GLU A 134 -2.48 12.39 15.22
N ASN A 135 -1.73 13.47 15.39
CA ASN A 135 -0.26 13.45 15.58
C ASN A 135 0.55 12.73 14.47
N LEU A 136 0.16 12.89 13.20
CA LEU A 136 0.88 12.29 12.06
C LEU A 136 2.30 12.84 11.92
N ASN A 137 3.30 11.96 11.79
CA ASN A 137 4.70 12.35 11.60
C ASN A 137 5.16 12.05 10.17
N LEU A 138 4.91 13.00 9.26
CA LEU A 138 5.29 12.86 7.85
C LEU A 138 6.82 12.85 7.62
N ALA A 139 7.58 13.53 8.50
CA ALA A 139 9.04 13.60 8.41
C ALA A 139 9.70 12.23 8.67
N GLN A 140 9.16 11.46 9.62
CA GLN A 140 9.66 10.11 9.91
C GLN A 140 9.53 9.16 8.71
N VAL A 141 8.43 9.27 7.94
CA VAL A 141 8.22 8.46 6.74
C VAL A 141 9.30 8.71 5.69
N SER A 142 9.70 9.97 5.49
CA SER A 142 10.79 10.34 4.60
C SER A 142 12.13 9.73 4.99
N GLN A 143 12.44 9.74 6.29
CA GLN A 143 13.72 9.23 6.78
C GLN A 143 13.86 7.71 6.62
N LYS A 144 12.77 6.95 6.73
CA LYS A 144 12.78 5.48 6.61
C LYS A 144 13.34 5.00 5.27
N PHE A 145 13.10 5.73 4.19
CA PHE A 145 13.55 5.34 2.85
C PHE A 145 14.86 6.04 2.42
N LYS A 146 15.28 7.12 3.11
CA LYS A 146 16.56 7.80 2.86
C LYS A 146 17.76 7.07 3.48
N SER A 147 17.59 6.35 4.59
CA SER A 147 18.70 5.71 5.33
C SER A 147 19.01 4.26 4.90
N GLN A 148 19.99 3.62 5.55
CA GLN A 148 20.30 2.18 5.40
C GLN A 148 19.16 1.23 5.84
N ASN A 149 18.01 1.77 6.28
CA ASN A 149 16.84 0.99 6.68
C ASN A 149 16.20 0.16 5.55
N TRP A 150 16.62 0.35 4.29
CA TRP A 150 16.21 -0.50 3.18
C TRP A 150 16.69 -1.96 3.35
N VAL A 151 17.87 -2.18 3.97
CA VAL A 151 18.38 -3.54 4.26
C VAL A 151 17.46 -4.22 5.26
N LYS A 152 17.15 -3.54 6.38
CA LYS A 152 16.21 -4.05 7.39
C LYS A 152 14.84 -4.35 6.76
N THR A 153 14.31 -3.44 5.96
CA THR A 153 13.02 -3.62 5.26
C THR A 153 13.06 -4.83 4.33
N GLY A 154 14.12 -4.96 3.55
CA GLY A 154 14.34 -6.07 2.62
C GLY A 154 14.49 -7.41 3.33
N LEU A 155 15.31 -7.49 4.38
CA LEU A 155 15.52 -8.71 5.17
C LEU A 155 14.27 -9.10 5.96
N SER A 156 13.52 -8.15 6.53
CA SER A 156 12.24 -8.47 7.17
C SER A 156 11.25 -9.07 6.19
N TRP A 157 11.18 -8.53 4.97
CA TRP A 157 10.36 -9.11 3.91
C TRP A 157 10.87 -10.50 3.46
N GLY A 158 12.18 -10.65 3.27
CA GLY A 158 12.80 -11.93 2.91
C GLY A 158 12.56 -13.01 3.96
N ALA A 159 12.73 -12.69 5.25
CA ALA A 159 12.44 -13.61 6.35
C ALA A 159 10.96 -14.01 6.39
N PHE A 160 10.05 -13.06 6.18
CA PHE A 160 8.63 -13.36 6.06
C PHE A 160 8.34 -14.31 4.89
N MET A 161 8.91 -14.05 3.71
CA MET A 161 8.72 -14.89 2.53
C MET A 161 9.34 -16.29 2.72
N PHE A 162 10.49 -16.40 3.38
CA PHE A 162 11.09 -17.69 3.74
C PHE A 162 10.14 -18.53 4.62
N VAL A 163 9.66 -17.97 5.73
CA VAL A 163 8.75 -18.69 6.62
C VAL A 163 7.48 -19.10 5.87
N PHE A 164 6.90 -18.17 5.11
CA PHE A 164 5.65 -18.45 4.43
C PHE A 164 5.80 -19.47 3.29
N MET A 165 6.81 -19.30 2.44
CA MET A 165 6.95 -20.10 1.21
C MET A 165 7.77 -21.39 1.41
N SER A 166 8.68 -21.43 2.37
CA SER A 166 9.55 -22.58 2.60
C SER A 166 9.11 -23.46 3.79
N VAL A 167 8.22 -22.96 4.65
CA VAL A 167 7.68 -23.72 5.79
C VAL A 167 6.17 -23.85 5.72
N LEU A 168 5.43 -22.74 5.78
CA LEU A 168 3.96 -22.79 5.91
C LEU A 168 3.27 -23.34 4.66
N TYR A 169 3.63 -22.84 3.47
CA TYR A 169 3.02 -23.27 2.23
C TYR A 169 3.22 -24.77 1.94
N PRO A 170 4.45 -25.32 2.02
CA PRO A 170 4.66 -26.77 1.90
C PRO A 170 3.90 -27.56 2.97
N TYR A 171 3.88 -27.09 4.22
CA TYR A 171 3.14 -27.75 5.30
C TYR A 171 1.65 -27.91 4.98
N PHE A 172 0.99 -26.85 4.50
CA PHE A 172 -0.44 -26.89 4.15
C PHE A 172 -0.75 -27.63 2.84
N THR A 173 0.22 -27.74 1.92
CA THR A 173 0.05 -28.42 0.63
C THR A 173 0.52 -29.87 0.64
N GLY A 174 0.99 -30.38 1.79
CA GLY A 174 1.57 -31.72 1.91
C GLY A 174 2.93 -31.86 1.21
N GLY A 175 3.60 -30.73 0.94
CA GLY A 175 4.94 -30.70 0.36
C GLY A 175 6.02 -31.19 1.34
N LYS A 176 7.12 -31.73 0.81
CA LYS A 176 8.25 -32.20 1.62
C LYS A 176 9.08 -31.01 2.11
N ILE A 177 9.18 -30.87 3.44
CA ILE A 177 10.11 -29.94 4.08
C ILE A 177 11.41 -30.69 4.36
N THR A 178 12.48 -30.34 3.63
CA THR A 178 13.80 -30.98 3.75
C THR A 178 14.85 -29.95 4.21
N ALA A 179 15.94 -30.42 4.82
CA ALA A 179 17.05 -29.55 5.20
C ALA A 179 17.65 -28.81 3.98
N VAL A 180 17.72 -29.49 2.83
CA VAL A 180 18.21 -28.92 1.57
C VAL A 180 17.28 -27.81 1.07
N SER A 181 15.96 -28.04 1.05
CA SER A 181 14.99 -27.02 0.62
C SER A 181 14.96 -25.81 1.55
N LEU A 182 15.14 -26.01 2.86
CA LEU A 182 15.25 -24.92 3.82
C LEU A 182 16.55 -24.13 3.64
N GLY A 183 17.69 -24.81 3.46
CA GLY A 183 18.98 -24.17 3.20
C GLY A 183 18.97 -23.32 1.92
N MET A 184 18.44 -23.87 0.82
CA MET A 184 18.25 -23.11 -0.42
C MET A 184 17.27 -21.94 -0.24
N GLY A 185 16.19 -22.16 0.51
CA GLY A 185 15.22 -21.12 0.84
C GLY A 185 15.86 -19.91 1.53
N VAL A 186 16.70 -20.13 2.54
CA VAL A 186 17.40 -19.04 3.25
C VAL A 186 18.23 -18.19 2.28
N VAL A 187 19.00 -18.83 1.39
CA VAL A 187 19.83 -18.11 0.42
C VAL A 187 18.97 -17.32 -0.56
N ILE A 188 17.97 -17.96 -1.17
CA ILE A 188 17.08 -17.35 -2.16
C ILE A 188 16.34 -16.15 -1.57
N TRP A 189 15.73 -16.31 -0.40
CA TRP A 189 14.91 -15.26 0.21
C TRP A 189 15.73 -14.14 0.83
N THR A 190 16.96 -14.41 1.26
CA THR A 190 17.89 -13.35 1.68
C THR A 190 18.29 -12.48 0.49
N LEU A 191 18.73 -13.09 -0.62
CA LEU A 191 19.08 -12.35 -1.84
C LEU A 191 17.88 -11.61 -2.42
N GLY A 192 16.72 -12.29 -2.51
CA GLY A 192 15.48 -11.69 -2.96
C GLY A 192 15.04 -10.52 -2.08
N GLY A 193 15.17 -10.65 -0.75
CA GLY A 193 14.87 -9.58 0.20
C GLY A 193 15.77 -8.36 0.03
N LEU A 194 17.08 -8.56 -0.16
CA LEU A 194 18.01 -7.46 -0.43
C LEU A 194 17.71 -6.77 -1.76
N LEU A 195 17.48 -7.54 -2.84
CA LEU A 195 17.09 -6.99 -4.14
C LEU A 195 15.80 -6.17 -4.05
N PHE A 196 14.79 -6.71 -3.38
CA PHE A 196 13.52 -6.02 -3.14
C PHE A 196 13.72 -4.72 -2.36
N GLY A 197 14.45 -4.76 -1.25
CA GLY A 197 14.74 -3.59 -0.43
C GLY A 197 15.47 -2.50 -1.22
N TYR A 198 16.47 -2.87 -2.02
CA TYR A 198 17.22 -1.94 -2.86
C TYR A 198 16.33 -1.33 -3.94
N PHE A 199 15.53 -2.16 -4.62
CA PHE A 199 14.58 -1.70 -5.64
C PHE A 199 13.60 -0.67 -5.05
N MET A 200 13.02 -0.96 -3.88
CA MET A 200 12.12 -0.02 -3.20
C MET A 200 12.81 1.29 -2.82
N LYS A 201 14.06 1.24 -2.33
CA LYS A 201 14.86 2.43 -2.07
C LYS A 201 15.06 3.26 -3.34
N ALA A 202 15.50 2.64 -4.43
CA ALA A 202 15.77 3.33 -5.69
C ALA A 202 14.49 3.95 -6.28
N TYR A 203 13.39 3.21 -6.29
CA TYR A 203 12.13 3.65 -6.85
C TYR A 203 11.49 4.78 -6.04
N LEU A 204 11.41 4.66 -4.70
CA LEU A 204 10.78 5.68 -3.85
C LEU A 204 11.62 6.95 -3.68
N ASN A 205 12.95 6.84 -3.81
CA ASN A 205 13.84 8.01 -3.77
C ASN A 205 14.05 8.67 -5.14
N LYS A 206 13.40 8.18 -6.20
CA LYS A 206 13.53 8.75 -7.54
C LYS A 206 13.03 10.20 -7.59
N LYS A 207 13.96 11.12 -7.83
CA LYS A 207 13.70 12.52 -8.12
C LYS A 207 13.19 12.70 -9.57
N PRO A 208 12.40 13.73 -9.86
CA PRO A 208 12.01 14.04 -11.23
C PRO A 208 13.22 14.53 -12.02
N THR A 209 13.27 14.25 -13.32
CA THR A 209 14.20 14.89 -14.24
C THR A 209 13.63 16.27 -14.58
N ILE A 210 14.08 17.30 -13.86
CA ILE A 210 13.68 18.68 -14.13
C ILE A 210 14.52 19.14 -15.34
N LYS A 211 13.87 19.27 -16.50
CA LYS A 211 14.50 19.95 -17.64
C LYS A 211 14.54 21.43 -17.28
N THR A 212 15.70 21.94 -16.89
CA THR A 212 15.96 23.39 -16.87
C THR A 212 15.75 23.89 -18.30
N LYS A 213 14.73 24.73 -18.49
CA LYS A 213 14.59 25.55 -19.69
C LYS A 213 15.57 26.71 -19.61
#